data_AF-A0A7S1C061-F1
#
_entry.id   AF-A0A7S1C061-F1
#
_cell.length_a   1.000
_cell.length_b   1.000
_cell.length_c   1.000
_cell.angle_alpha   90.00
_cell.angle_beta   90.00
_cell.angle_gamma   90.00
#
_symmetry.space_group_name_H-M   'P 1'
#
loop_
_entity.id
_entity.type
_entity.pdbx_description
1 polymer ?
#
loop_
_entity_poly.entity_id
_entity_poly.type
_entity_poly.pdbx_seq_one_letter_code
_entity_poly.pdbx_strand_id
1 'polypeptide(L)'
;MFLSSNKFYSVVSMTTLLTSAPFLCCNASNISGQGLRGLDKDPDDFFSTENRALSKASNYKKFSLHTGTALHETGGNFDFALARNLDLYAIKKRATGTKSTEIHVLSKASNYKKFSLHTGTALHETGGNFDFTLAPNLDLYAIKKSATGTRSTEIHVLSKASNYKKFSLHTGTALHETGGNFDFTLAPNLDVYAIKKRATGTKSTEIRVLSKAGN
;
A
#
# COMPACT_ATOMS: atom_id res chain seq x y z
N MET A 1 -66.29 0.19 -17.25
CA MET A 1 -65.66 1.28 -18.03
C MET A 1 -64.22 1.43 -17.53
N PHE A 2 -63.22 1.27 -18.41
CA PHE A 2 -61.76 1.56 -18.27
C PHE A 2 -60.97 1.24 -16.97
N LEU A 3 -60.26 0.10 -16.98
CA LEU A 3 -58.79 -0.09 -16.90
C LEU A 3 -57.85 0.76 -16.00
N SER A 4 -56.82 0.05 -15.47
CA SER A 4 -55.42 0.50 -15.18
C SER A 4 -55.17 1.27 -13.86
N SER A 5 -54.02 1.21 -13.16
CA SER A 5 -52.69 0.61 -13.44
C SER A 5 -51.88 0.29 -12.17
N ASN A 6 -50.89 -0.60 -12.30
CA ASN A 6 -49.77 -0.81 -11.36
C ASN A 6 -48.82 0.41 -11.31
N LYS A 7 -48.17 0.70 -10.16
CA LYS A 7 -46.82 1.34 -10.15
C LYS A 7 -46.04 1.18 -8.84
N PHE A 8 -44.71 1.18 -9.00
CA PHE A 8 -43.66 0.87 -8.02
C PHE A 8 -42.99 2.13 -7.41
N TYR A 9 -42.24 1.92 -6.32
CA TYR A 9 -41.13 2.73 -5.76
C TYR A 9 -41.34 4.20 -5.35
N SER A 10 -40.83 4.53 -4.15
CA SER A 10 -40.08 5.76 -3.92
C SER A 10 -39.02 5.58 -2.81
N VAL A 11 -37.88 6.26 -2.94
CA VAL A 11 -36.69 6.16 -2.06
C VAL A 11 -36.21 7.58 -1.73
N VAL A 12 -36.35 8.02 -0.48
CA VAL A 12 -35.88 9.31 0.12
C VAL A 12 -35.85 9.10 1.65
N SER A 13 -34.91 9.49 2.50
CA SER A 13 -33.50 9.99 2.43
C SER A 13 -32.74 9.33 3.61
N MET A 14 -31.40 9.21 3.71
CA MET A 14 -30.27 10.13 3.53
C MET A 14 -30.17 11.25 4.59
N THR A 15 -29.52 10.96 5.73
CA THR A 15 -28.72 11.95 6.47
C THR A 15 -27.42 11.31 6.99
N THR A 16 -26.29 11.91 6.63
CA THR A 16 -24.93 11.50 6.98
C THR A 16 -24.49 12.03 8.33
N LEU A 17 -23.61 11.30 9.01
CA LEU A 17 -22.63 11.88 9.94
C LEU A 17 -21.27 11.20 9.76
N LEU A 18 -20.40 11.81 8.94
CA LEU A 18 -18.98 11.47 8.90
C LEU A 18 -18.32 11.92 10.21
N THR A 19 -17.60 11.01 10.87
CA THR A 19 -16.53 11.41 11.80
C THR A 19 -15.22 10.78 11.35
N SER A 20 -14.32 11.62 10.87
CA SER A 20 -12.98 11.23 10.42
C SER A 20 -12.12 10.77 11.60
N ALA A 21 -11.42 9.65 11.44
CA ALA A 21 -10.30 9.29 12.29
C ALA A 21 -9.12 8.85 11.39
N PRO A 22 -7.92 9.44 11.54
CA PRO A 22 -6.75 9.02 10.78
C PRO A 22 -6.22 7.69 11.37
N PHE A 23 -5.99 6.70 10.51
CA PHE A 23 -5.33 5.46 10.92
C PHE A 23 -3.91 5.42 10.37
N LEU A 24 -2.93 5.42 11.28
CA LEU A 24 -1.54 5.12 11.00
C LEU A 24 -1.42 3.67 10.52
N CYS A 25 -0.67 3.45 9.44
CA CYS A 25 -0.16 2.12 9.10
C CYS A 25 0.96 1.75 10.08
N CYS A 26 0.95 0.52 10.60
CA CYS A 26 2.15 -0.07 11.19
C CYS A 26 2.20 -1.59 10.98
N ASN A 27 3.43 -2.08 10.82
CA ASN A 27 3.78 -3.44 10.45
C ASN A 27 3.47 -4.46 11.56
N ALA A 28 3.07 -5.68 11.21
CA ALA A 28 2.92 -6.79 12.16
C ALA A 28 3.67 -8.03 11.64
N SER A 29 4.71 -8.43 12.37
CA SER A 29 5.53 -9.61 12.08
C SER A 29 5.23 -10.74 13.06
N ASN A 30 5.15 -11.97 12.55
CA ASN A 30 5.28 -13.27 13.23
C ASN A 30 4.74 -13.45 14.66
N ILE A 31 3.72 -14.30 14.79
CA ILE A 31 3.61 -15.25 15.92
C ILE A 31 3.32 -16.64 15.37
N SER A 32 4.11 -17.63 15.80
CA SER A 32 4.06 -19.03 15.38
C SER A 32 3.20 -19.88 16.32
N GLY A 33 2.31 -20.71 15.74
CA GLY A 33 1.83 -21.98 16.31
C GLY A 33 0.99 -21.95 17.61
N GLN A 34 -0.18 -22.58 17.60
CA GLN A 34 -0.29 -24.02 17.91
C GLN A 34 -1.73 -24.55 17.66
N GLY A 35 -1.80 -25.78 17.16
CA GLY A 35 -2.82 -26.76 17.55
C GLY A 35 -4.26 -26.60 17.06
N LEU A 36 -4.57 -27.13 15.87
CA LEU A 36 -5.87 -27.77 15.62
C LEU A 36 -5.64 -29.17 15.05
N ARG A 37 -6.22 -30.20 15.69
CA ARG A 37 -6.16 -31.59 15.23
C ARG A 37 -7.30 -31.85 14.25
N GLY A 38 -6.96 -32.53 13.14
CA GLY A 38 -7.87 -33.44 12.43
C GLY A 38 -9.01 -32.80 11.64
N LEU A 39 -8.75 -32.55 10.36
CA LEU A 39 -9.69 -32.85 9.26
C LEU A 39 -8.86 -33.47 8.12
N ASP A 40 -9.53 -34.19 7.22
CA ASP A 40 -8.89 -34.97 6.15
C ASP A 40 -8.05 -34.13 5.19
N LYS A 41 -7.06 -34.77 4.57
CA LYS A 41 -6.26 -34.17 3.50
C LYS A 41 -6.98 -34.31 2.17
N ASP A 42 -7.69 -33.27 1.75
CA ASP A 42 -7.99 -33.09 0.32
C ASP A 42 -6.68 -32.70 -0.42
N PRO A 43 -6.42 -33.17 -1.66
CA PRO A 43 -5.09 -33.06 -2.28
C PRO A 43 -4.76 -31.70 -2.90
N ASP A 44 -5.72 -30.76 -2.92
CA ASP A 44 -5.69 -29.55 -3.76
C ASP A 44 -5.31 -28.27 -2.96
N ASP A 45 -4.43 -28.39 -1.96
CA ASP A 45 -3.97 -27.28 -1.11
C ASP A 45 -3.03 -26.33 -1.88
N PHE A 46 -3.63 -25.53 -2.77
CA PHE A 46 -2.97 -24.38 -3.39
C PHE A 46 -3.07 -23.21 -2.42
N PHE A 47 -2.05 -23.10 -1.55
CA PHE A 47 -1.90 -22.07 -0.53
C PHE A 47 -2.29 -20.66 -1.04
N SER A 48 -2.94 -19.88 -0.17
CA SER A 48 -3.37 -18.50 -0.45
C SER A 48 -3.02 -17.58 0.72
N THR A 49 -1.99 -16.76 0.53
CA THR A 49 -1.41 -15.91 1.56
C THR A 49 -2.46 -14.93 2.13
N GLU A 50 -2.73 -15.05 3.44
CA GLU A 50 -3.80 -14.29 4.09
C GLU A 50 -3.50 -12.79 4.25
N ASN A 51 -4.48 -11.95 3.91
CA ASN A 51 -4.53 -10.53 4.30
C ASN A 51 -5.66 -10.30 5.31
N ARG A 52 -5.35 -9.69 6.46
CA ARG A 52 -6.28 -9.57 7.61
C ARG A 52 -6.61 -8.10 7.90
N ALA A 53 -7.89 -7.72 7.76
CA ALA A 53 -8.40 -6.39 8.12
C ALA A 53 -9.47 -6.47 9.21
N LEU A 54 -9.23 -5.79 10.33
CA LEU A 54 -10.05 -5.85 11.54
C LEU A 54 -11.05 -4.67 11.61
N SER A 55 -12.25 -4.91 12.16
CA SER A 55 -13.34 -3.91 12.12
C SER A 55 -13.50 -3.10 13.41
N LYS A 56 -13.48 -1.76 13.32
CA LYS A 56 -13.64 -0.84 14.48
C LYS A 56 -14.93 -1.09 15.25
N ALA A 57 -16.05 -1.33 14.56
CA ALA A 57 -17.36 -1.57 15.18
C ALA A 57 -17.44 -2.87 16.03
N SER A 58 -16.52 -3.82 15.82
CA SER A 58 -16.42 -5.03 16.66
C SER A 58 -15.37 -4.91 17.77
N ASN A 59 -14.80 -3.71 17.99
CA ASN A 59 -13.56 -3.52 18.75
C ASN A 59 -12.43 -4.41 18.22
N TYR A 60 -12.31 -4.52 16.89
CA TYR A 60 -11.30 -5.31 16.19
C TYR A 60 -11.37 -6.83 16.46
N LYS A 61 -12.48 -7.33 17.03
CA LYS A 61 -12.70 -8.76 17.34
C LYS A 61 -13.31 -9.58 16.19
N LYS A 62 -13.74 -8.94 15.10
CA LYS A 62 -14.30 -9.57 13.90
C LYS A 62 -13.72 -8.97 12.63
N PHE A 63 -13.46 -9.81 11.64
CA PHE A 63 -13.17 -9.37 10.27
C PHE A 63 -14.39 -8.66 9.68
N SER A 64 -14.20 -7.52 9.02
CA SER A 64 -15.22 -6.91 8.14
C SER A 64 -15.25 -7.56 6.76
N LEU A 65 -14.14 -8.19 6.36
CA LEU A 65 -14.00 -9.00 5.16
C LEU A 65 -12.88 -10.02 5.40
N HIS A 66 -13.13 -11.28 5.04
CA HIS A 66 -12.13 -12.33 4.93
C HIS A 66 -12.34 -13.00 3.56
N THR A 67 -11.34 -12.96 2.69
CA THR A 67 -11.42 -13.56 1.34
C THR A 67 -10.03 -13.62 0.72
N GLY A 68 -9.74 -14.68 -0.04
CA GLY A 68 -8.58 -14.69 -0.96
C GLY A 68 -8.74 -13.63 -2.05
N THR A 69 -7.64 -13.09 -2.57
CA THR A 69 -7.68 -12.04 -3.61
C THR A 69 -7.47 -12.63 -5.02
N ALA A 70 -7.44 -11.79 -6.06
CA ALA A 70 -7.00 -12.19 -7.40
C ALA A 70 -5.46 -12.34 -7.53
N LEU A 71 -4.69 -11.91 -6.54
CA LEU A 71 -3.25 -12.07 -6.49
C LEU A 71 -2.90 -13.46 -5.94
N HIS A 72 -1.86 -14.07 -6.52
CA HIS A 72 -1.23 -15.28 -6.02
C HIS A 72 -0.54 -15.04 -4.67
N GLU A 73 -0.04 -16.11 -4.06
CA GLU A 73 0.81 -16.03 -2.87
C GLU A 73 1.98 -15.07 -3.03
N THR A 74 2.27 -14.30 -1.98
CA THR A 74 3.31 -13.26 -2.04
C THR A 74 4.32 -13.42 -0.91
N GLY A 75 5.62 -13.28 -1.24
CA GLY A 75 6.70 -13.21 -0.26
C GLY A 75 7.26 -11.80 -0.07
N GLY A 76 8.41 -11.69 0.60
CA GLY A 76 9.15 -10.43 0.82
C GLY A 76 9.76 -9.79 -0.44
N ASN A 77 9.27 -10.14 -1.63
CA ASN A 77 9.45 -9.37 -2.87
C ASN A 77 8.26 -8.45 -3.17
N PHE A 78 7.19 -8.48 -2.37
CA PHE A 78 6.09 -7.51 -2.44
C PHE A 78 6.14 -6.52 -1.27
N ASP A 79 5.75 -5.29 -1.53
CA ASP A 79 5.25 -4.34 -0.52
C ASP A 79 3.77 -4.03 -0.79
N PHE A 80 3.04 -3.59 0.23
CA PHE A 80 1.60 -3.32 0.13
C PHE A 80 1.24 -1.93 0.63
N ALA A 81 0.33 -1.27 -0.08
CA ALA A 81 -0.27 0.00 0.32
C ALA A 81 -1.79 -0.03 0.10
N LEU A 82 -2.54 0.71 0.92
CA LEU A 82 -3.97 0.93 0.71
C LEU A 82 -4.18 2.37 0.22
N ALA A 83 -4.91 2.51 -0.88
CA ALA A 83 -5.36 3.80 -1.36
C ALA A 83 -6.52 4.35 -0.51
N ARG A 84 -6.85 5.65 -0.65
CA ARG A 84 -7.97 6.28 0.08
C ARG A 84 -9.34 5.67 -0.22
N ASN A 85 -9.51 5.08 -1.41
CA ASN A 85 -10.71 4.32 -1.80
C ASN A 85 -10.68 2.85 -1.31
N LEU A 86 -9.68 2.50 -0.50
CA LEU A 86 -9.39 1.15 0.02
C LEU A 86 -8.97 0.12 -1.03
N ASP A 87 -8.65 0.51 -2.27
CA ASP A 87 -8.02 -0.40 -3.23
C ASP A 87 -6.63 -0.82 -2.73
N LEU A 88 -6.31 -2.11 -2.88
CA LEU A 88 -5.05 -2.69 -2.46
C LEU A 88 -4.02 -2.57 -3.60
N TYR A 89 -2.92 -1.88 -3.31
CA TYR A 89 -1.76 -1.81 -4.18
C TYR A 89 -0.72 -2.81 -3.68
N ALA A 90 -0.46 -3.83 -4.49
CA ALA A 90 0.64 -4.77 -4.30
C ALA A 90 1.78 -4.39 -5.26
N ILE A 91 2.95 -4.08 -4.72
CA ILE A 91 4.11 -3.56 -5.45
C ILE A 91 5.15 -4.68 -5.50
N LYS A 92 5.27 -5.34 -6.66
CA LYS A 92 6.21 -6.44 -6.86
C LYS A 92 7.57 -5.89 -7.25
N LYS A 93 8.52 -5.98 -6.33
CA LYS A 93 9.85 -5.37 -6.43
C LYS A 93 10.76 -6.09 -7.42
N ARG A 94 10.79 -7.43 -7.39
CA ARG A 94 11.73 -8.27 -8.17
C ARG A 94 11.12 -9.60 -8.61
N ALA A 95 11.81 -10.30 -9.51
CA ALA A 95 11.33 -11.52 -10.17
C ALA A 95 10.01 -11.28 -10.92
N THR A 96 9.99 -10.18 -11.67
CA THR A 96 8.85 -9.62 -12.40
C THR A 96 8.78 -10.18 -13.82
N GLY A 97 7.58 -10.17 -14.41
CA GLY A 97 7.40 -10.48 -15.83
C GLY A 97 7.93 -9.36 -16.71
N THR A 98 7.82 -8.11 -16.26
CA THR A 98 8.20 -6.92 -17.03
C THR A 98 9.67 -6.49 -16.90
N LYS A 99 10.47 -7.16 -16.07
CA LYS A 99 11.86 -6.77 -15.72
C LYS A 99 11.97 -5.36 -15.12
N SER A 100 10.90 -4.92 -14.47
CA SER A 100 10.74 -3.63 -13.82
C SER A 100 9.87 -3.82 -12.59
N THR A 101 9.97 -2.95 -11.58
CA THR A 101 9.03 -3.01 -10.44
C THR A 101 7.59 -2.94 -10.98
N GLU A 102 6.72 -3.88 -10.61
CA GLU A 102 5.33 -3.94 -11.08
C GLU A 102 4.36 -3.45 -10.02
N ILE A 103 3.27 -2.82 -10.46
CA ILE A 103 2.14 -2.47 -9.62
C ILE A 103 0.95 -3.34 -10.01
N HIS A 104 0.32 -3.94 -9.01
CA HIS A 104 -0.88 -4.75 -9.09
C HIS A 104 -1.94 -4.11 -8.19
N VAL A 105 -3.02 -3.58 -8.76
CA VAL A 105 -4.10 -2.90 -8.01
C VAL A 105 -5.33 -3.78 -8.01
N LEU A 106 -5.80 -4.15 -6.82
CA LEU A 106 -6.98 -4.97 -6.60
C LEU A 106 -8.11 -4.11 -6.01
N SER A 107 -9.28 -4.13 -6.65
CA SER A 107 -10.33 -3.18 -6.30
C SER A 107 -11.13 -3.59 -5.06
N LYS A 108 -11.34 -2.67 -4.11
CA LYS A 108 -12.20 -2.93 -2.95
C LYS A 108 -13.63 -3.24 -3.36
N ALA A 109 -14.12 -2.59 -4.43
CA ALA A 109 -15.48 -2.80 -4.97
C ALA A 109 -15.73 -4.23 -5.46
N SER A 110 -14.69 -4.97 -5.86
CA SER A 110 -14.78 -6.41 -6.20
C SER A 110 -14.49 -7.34 -5.02
N ASN A 111 -14.38 -6.81 -3.80
CA ASN A 111 -13.78 -7.51 -2.65
C ASN A 111 -12.41 -8.12 -3.00
N TYR A 112 -11.59 -7.36 -3.74
CA TYR A 112 -10.25 -7.74 -4.20
C TYR A 112 -10.20 -8.97 -5.14
N LYS A 113 -11.34 -9.36 -5.73
CA LYS A 113 -11.43 -10.46 -6.71
C LYS A 113 -11.10 -10.06 -8.16
N LYS A 114 -10.85 -8.78 -8.42
CA LYS A 114 -10.48 -8.27 -9.75
C LYS A 114 -9.35 -7.26 -9.65
N PHE A 115 -8.39 -7.35 -10.56
CA PHE A 115 -7.42 -6.29 -10.82
C PHE A 115 -8.12 -5.12 -11.51
N SER A 116 -7.92 -3.90 -11.00
CA SER A 116 -8.27 -2.65 -11.70
C SER A 116 -7.11 -2.10 -12.52
N LEU A 117 -5.88 -2.51 -12.21
CA LEU A 117 -4.66 -2.23 -12.97
C LEU A 117 -3.61 -3.31 -12.67
N HIS A 118 -2.89 -3.77 -13.69
CA HIS A 118 -1.62 -4.46 -13.52
C HIS A 118 -0.63 -3.94 -14.57
N THR A 119 0.55 -3.48 -14.15
CA THR A 119 1.56 -2.98 -15.08
C THR A 119 2.96 -2.93 -14.48
N GLY A 120 3.98 -3.21 -15.29
CA GLY A 120 5.37 -2.84 -14.99
C GLY A 120 5.56 -1.33 -15.01
N THR A 121 6.46 -0.79 -14.20
CA THR A 121 6.69 0.66 -14.10
C THR A 121 7.94 1.11 -14.84
N ALA A 122 8.24 2.41 -14.84
CA ALA A 122 9.51 2.97 -15.29
C ALA A 122 10.70 2.68 -14.35
N LEU A 123 10.44 2.19 -13.12
CA LEU A 123 11.47 1.82 -12.16
C LEU A 123 11.92 0.39 -12.42
N HIS A 124 13.24 0.17 -12.45
CA HIS A 124 13.86 -1.15 -12.53
C HIS A 124 13.41 -2.07 -11.38
N GLU A 125 13.77 -3.36 -11.44
CA GLU A 125 13.54 -4.25 -10.28
C GLU A 125 14.27 -3.73 -9.03
N THR A 126 13.60 -3.74 -7.89
CA THR A 126 14.06 -3.11 -6.64
C THR A 126 14.39 -4.14 -5.54
N GLY A 127 15.25 -3.72 -4.60
CA GLY A 127 15.70 -4.51 -3.45
C GLY A 127 15.12 -4.03 -2.12
N GLY A 128 15.65 -4.56 -1.02
CA GLY A 128 15.31 -4.12 0.35
C GLY A 128 15.86 -2.72 0.71
N ASN A 129 16.61 -2.10 -0.18
CA ASN A 129 17.04 -0.70 -0.09
C ASN A 129 15.98 0.30 -0.57
N PHE A 130 14.82 -0.16 -1.06
CA PHE A 130 13.68 0.69 -1.40
C PHE A 130 12.56 0.56 -0.36
N ASP A 131 11.96 1.70 0.00
CA ASP A 131 10.64 1.77 0.63
C ASP A 131 9.64 2.40 -0.35
N PHE A 132 8.36 2.05 -0.23
CA PHE A 132 7.31 2.52 -1.13
C PHE A 132 6.13 3.12 -0.38
N THR A 133 5.55 4.19 -0.93
CA THR A 133 4.34 4.84 -0.40
C THR A 133 3.52 5.49 -1.52
N LEU A 134 2.24 5.74 -1.27
CA LEU A 134 1.31 6.35 -2.24
C LEU A 134 0.98 7.78 -1.86
N ALA A 135 1.08 8.68 -2.83
CA ALA A 135 0.57 10.03 -2.72
C ALA A 135 -0.97 10.08 -2.75
N PRO A 136 -1.61 11.18 -2.28
CA PRO A 136 -3.06 11.39 -2.42
C PRO A 136 -3.60 11.28 -3.85
N ASN A 137 -2.79 11.61 -4.87
CA ASN A 137 -3.10 11.45 -6.29
C ASN A 137 -2.76 10.05 -6.85
N LEU A 138 -2.37 9.10 -5.98
CA LEU A 138 -1.97 7.73 -6.27
C LEU A 138 -0.65 7.59 -7.05
N ASP A 139 0.15 8.66 -7.20
CA ASP A 139 1.53 8.55 -7.66
C ASP A 139 2.33 7.68 -6.67
N LEU A 140 3.17 6.79 -7.20
CA LEU A 140 4.00 5.90 -6.39
C LEU A 140 5.31 6.61 -6.06
N TYR A 141 5.56 6.83 -4.78
CA TYR A 141 6.84 7.27 -4.27
C TYR A 141 7.67 6.04 -3.92
N ALA A 142 8.80 5.87 -4.60
CA ALA A 142 9.83 4.88 -4.30
C ALA A 142 11.05 5.60 -3.74
N ILE A 143 11.39 5.30 -2.48
CA ILE A 143 12.44 5.96 -1.71
C ILE A 143 13.64 5.01 -1.66
N LYS A 144 14.70 5.34 -2.42
CA LYS A 144 15.93 4.54 -2.47
C LYS A 144 16.87 5.01 -1.37
N LYS A 145 17.04 4.17 -0.36
CA LYS A 145 17.79 4.47 0.86
C LYS A 145 19.30 4.41 0.66
N SER A 146 19.80 3.42 -0.06
CA SER A 146 21.24 3.16 -0.23
C SER A 146 21.59 2.56 -1.60
N ALA A 147 22.89 2.52 -1.91
CA ALA A 147 23.42 2.17 -3.24
C ALA A 147 22.87 3.10 -4.34
N THR A 148 22.84 4.39 -4.03
CA THR A 148 22.25 5.49 -4.81
C THR A 148 23.28 6.05 -5.80
N GLY A 149 22.82 6.66 -6.89
CA GLY A 149 23.72 7.36 -7.81
C GLY A 149 24.20 8.69 -7.22
N THR A 150 23.38 9.30 -6.38
CA THR A 150 23.63 10.62 -5.77
C THR A 150 24.42 10.58 -4.46
N ARG A 151 24.70 9.39 -3.88
CA ARG A 151 25.27 9.20 -2.53
C ARG A 151 24.41 9.82 -1.41
N SER A 152 23.11 9.93 -1.69
CA SER A 152 22.08 10.52 -0.83
C SER A 152 20.82 9.67 -0.96
N THR A 153 19.92 9.67 0.03
CA THR A 153 18.62 9.02 -0.15
C THR A 153 17.90 9.65 -1.36
N GLU A 154 17.47 8.86 -2.33
CA GLU A 154 16.80 9.35 -3.55
C GLU A 154 15.29 9.15 -3.46
N ILE A 155 14.53 10.11 -4.01
CA ILE A 155 13.08 10.02 -4.18
C ILE A 155 12.78 9.87 -5.67
N HIS A 156 12.07 8.79 -6.02
CA HIS A 156 11.62 8.47 -7.36
C HIS A 156 10.08 8.47 -7.35
N VAL A 157 9.43 9.38 -8.07
CA VAL A 157 7.96 9.49 -8.12
C VAL A 157 7.47 9.05 -9.49
N LEU A 158 6.64 8.01 -9.53
CA LEU A 158 6.07 7.44 -10.74
C LEU A 158 4.61 7.86 -10.89
N SER A 159 4.26 8.47 -12.03
CA SER A 159 2.95 9.11 -12.17
C SER A 159 1.83 8.12 -12.47
N LYS A 160 0.77 8.10 -11.65
CA LYS A 160 -0.46 7.32 -11.90
C LYS A 160 -1.13 7.70 -13.21
N ALA A 161 -1.10 8.97 -13.59
CA ALA A 161 -1.65 9.47 -14.84
C ALA A 161 -0.93 8.88 -16.08
N SER A 162 0.36 8.57 -15.94
CA SER A 162 1.15 7.85 -16.96
C SER A 162 1.00 6.32 -16.92
N ASN A 163 0.11 5.78 -16.07
CA ASN A 163 0.10 4.38 -15.65
C ASN A 163 1.51 3.91 -15.19
N TYR A 164 2.19 4.78 -14.43
CA TYR A 164 3.52 4.55 -13.85
C TYR A 164 4.64 4.32 -14.88
N LYS A 165 4.42 4.68 -16.16
CA LYS A 165 5.41 4.59 -17.24
C LYS A 165 6.34 5.80 -17.33
N LYS A 166 6.10 6.85 -16.54
CA LYS A 166 6.95 8.05 -16.48
C LYS A 166 7.22 8.46 -15.04
N PHE A 167 8.45 8.92 -14.78
CA PHE A 167 8.77 9.65 -13.57
C PHE A 167 8.18 11.07 -13.66
N SER A 168 7.49 11.52 -12.62
CA SER A 168 7.14 12.93 -12.42
C SER A 168 8.18 13.67 -11.56
N LEU A 169 9.03 12.93 -10.84
CA LEU A 169 10.21 13.43 -10.14
C LEU A 169 11.22 12.27 -10.00
N HIS A 170 12.51 12.56 -10.10
CA HIS A 170 13.59 11.67 -9.70
C HIS A 170 14.76 12.55 -9.24
N THR A 171 15.14 12.45 -7.96
CA THR A 171 16.16 13.33 -7.37
C THR A 171 16.86 12.69 -6.17
N GLY A 172 18.12 13.05 -5.94
CA GLY A 172 18.75 12.94 -4.63
C GLY A 172 18.13 13.93 -3.63
N THR A 173 18.40 13.76 -2.35
CA THR A 173 17.87 14.63 -1.28
C THR A 173 18.98 15.17 -0.40
N ALA A 174 18.67 16.12 0.48
CA ALA A 174 19.60 16.59 1.50
C ALA A 174 19.92 15.53 2.59
N LEU A 175 19.26 14.36 2.55
CA LEU A 175 19.51 13.25 3.46
C LEU A 175 20.58 12.31 2.88
N HIS A 176 21.60 11.99 3.67
CA HIS A 176 22.60 10.97 3.35
C HIS A 176 21.94 9.60 3.04
N GLU A 177 22.70 8.64 2.50
CA GLU A 177 22.21 7.28 2.38
C GLU A 177 21.75 6.73 3.74
N THR A 178 20.60 6.07 3.76
CA THR A 178 19.93 5.57 4.96
C THR A 178 19.87 4.04 4.99
N GLY A 179 19.54 3.48 6.16
CA GLY A 179 19.36 2.05 6.37
C GLY A 179 18.10 1.74 7.17
N GLY A 180 17.97 0.50 7.65
CA GLY A 180 16.81 0.02 8.44
C GLY A 180 16.64 0.67 9.83
N ASN A 181 17.43 1.70 10.15
CA ASN A 181 17.23 2.60 11.29
C ASN A 181 16.34 3.81 10.96
N PHE A 182 16.01 4.04 9.69
CA PHE A 182 15.01 5.01 9.25
C PHE A 182 13.69 4.32 8.89
N ASP A 183 12.57 5.00 9.15
CA ASP A 183 11.31 4.83 8.43
C ASP A 183 11.01 6.09 7.62
N PHE A 184 10.19 5.95 6.58
CA PHE A 184 9.73 7.04 5.74
C PHE A 184 8.21 7.06 5.67
N THR A 185 7.62 8.26 5.71
CA THR A 185 6.20 8.47 5.43
C THR A 185 5.98 9.74 4.62
N LEU A 186 4.82 9.85 3.98
CA LEU A 186 4.47 10.95 3.07
C LEU A 186 3.30 11.74 3.64
N ALA A 187 3.50 13.04 3.84
CA ALA A 187 2.45 13.94 4.31
C ALA A 187 1.47 14.32 3.19
N PRO A 188 0.26 14.82 3.50
CA PRO A 188 -0.72 15.23 2.48
C PRO A 188 -0.23 16.35 1.54
N ASN A 189 0.69 17.19 2.00
CA ASN A 189 1.37 18.22 1.19
C ASN A 189 2.52 17.66 0.31
N LEU A 190 2.72 16.34 0.33
CA LEU A 190 3.75 15.58 -0.40
C LEU A 190 5.18 15.71 0.12
N ASP A 191 5.37 16.26 1.32
CA ASP A 191 6.66 16.26 1.99
C ASP A 191 6.99 14.86 2.53
N VAL A 192 8.26 14.45 2.41
CA VAL A 192 8.74 13.16 2.89
C VAL A 192 9.33 13.30 4.29
N TYR A 193 8.74 12.58 5.24
CA TYR A 193 9.12 12.57 6.64
C TYR A 193 10.06 11.39 6.87
N ALA A 194 11.35 11.67 7.02
CA ALA A 194 12.37 10.68 7.36
C ALA A 194 12.54 10.60 8.89
N ILE A 195 12.20 9.45 9.46
CA ILE A 195 12.15 9.22 10.91
C ILE A 195 13.31 8.30 11.30
N LYS A 196 14.37 8.87 11.87
CA LYS A 196 15.54 8.11 12.35
C LYS A 196 15.26 7.58 13.75
N LYS A 197 15.01 6.27 13.84
CA LYS A 197 14.62 5.55 15.07
C LYS A 197 15.79 5.13 15.96
N ARG A 198 16.99 4.95 15.39
CA ARG A 198 18.17 4.39 16.07
C ARG A 198 19.47 5.01 15.55
N ALA A 199 20.53 4.94 16.38
CA ALA A 199 21.83 5.57 16.14
C ALA A 199 21.73 7.08 15.86
N THR A 200 20.88 7.77 16.63
CA THR A 200 20.63 9.21 16.55
C THR A 200 21.68 10.00 17.32
N GLY A 201 22.00 11.21 16.88
CA GLY A 201 22.88 12.13 17.58
C GLY A 201 22.21 12.77 18.80
N THR A 202 20.89 12.94 18.77
CA THR A 202 20.11 13.54 19.87
C THR A 202 19.81 12.59 21.04
N LYS A 203 20.14 11.29 20.92
CA LYS A 203 19.70 10.21 21.83
C LYS A 203 18.17 10.04 21.95
N SER A 204 17.41 10.67 21.06
CA SER A 204 15.96 10.48 20.87
C SER A 204 15.67 10.17 19.40
N THR A 205 14.42 9.87 19.04
CA THR A 205 14.02 9.74 17.62
C THR A 205 14.18 11.09 16.92
N GLU A 206 14.86 11.12 15.77
CA GLU A 206 15.02 12.34 14.98
C GLU A 206 14.06 12.34 13.79
N ILE A 207 13.36 13.45 13.58
CA ILE A 207 12.56 13.71 12.39
C ILE A 207 13.33 14.65 11.45
N ARG A 208 13.30 14.37 10.15
CA ARG A 208 13.76 15.26 9.08
C ARG A 208 12.66 15.35 8.04
N VAL A 209 12.18 16.56 7.75
CA VAL A 209 11.17 16.80 6.73
C VAL A 209 11.87 17.25 5.45
N LEU A 210 11.64 16.52 4.37
CA LEU A 210 12.14 16.80 3.03
C LEU A 210 10.98 17.38 2.22
N SER A 211 10.97 18.71 2.08
CA SER A 211 9.84 19.38 1.42
C SER A 211 9.82 19.15 -0.08
N LYS A 212 8.62 18.94 -0.65
CA LYS A 212 8.45 18.82 -2.11
C LYS A 212 8.54 20.18 -2.80
N ALA A 213 8.00 21.21 -2.16
CA ALA A 213 8.20 22.58 -2.59
C ALA A 213 9.61 23.01 -2.17
N GLY A 214 10.46 23.30 -3.15
CA GLY A 214 11.69 24.05 -2.89
C GLY A 214 11.36 25.51 -2.62
N ASN A 215 11.85 26.02 -1.49
CA ASN A 215 12.23 27.42 -1.35
C ASN A 215 13.73 27.53 -1.64
#